data_AF-A0A7S1T0T9-F1
#
_entry.id   AF-A0A7S1T0T9-F1
#
_cell.length_a   1.000
_cell.length_b   1.000
_cell.length_c   1.000
_cell.angle_alpha   90.00
_cell.angle_beta   90.00
_cell.angle_gamma   90.00
#
_symmetry.space_group_name_H-M   'P 1'
#
loop_
_entity.id
_entity.type
_entity.pdbx_description
1 polymer ?
#
loop_
_entity_poly.entity_id
_entity_poly.type
_entity_poly.pdbx_seq_one_letter_code
_entity_poly.pdbx_strand_id
1 'polypeptide(L)'
;SGSAWQWGNGYRELSDHVALFGFDFSQPAESQQAELSVTVQTSGLCHALLLYTEYHDRAGRALVTNAPGEQGGSPCHRVQGVQLLPAALRLQAGGRNLRVCATWNAEEGEIRATASL
;
A
#
# COMPACT_ATOMS: atom_id res chain seq x y z
N SER A 1 -13.94 3.42 -11.64
CA SER A 1 -12.71 3.34 -10.82
C SER A 1 -11.87 4.58 -11.11
N GLY A 2 -11.34 5.24 -10.09
CA GLY A 2 -10.46 6.39 -10.23
C GLY A 2 -9.04 6.03 -9.79
N SER A 3 -8.02 6.62 -10.41
CA SER A 3 -6.62 6.41 -10.04
C SER A 3 -6.21 7.41 -8.94
N ALA A 4 -5.26 7.07 -8.07
CA ALA A 4 -4.92 7.90 -6.90
C ALA A 4 -4.56 9.36 -7.26
N TRP A 5 -3.94 9.58 -8.42
CA TRP A 5 -3.61 10.91 -8.93
C TRP A 5 -4.82 11.81 -9.20
N GLN A 6 -6.02 11.23 -9.38
CA GLN A 6 -7.25 11.98 -9.67
C GLN A 6 -7.89 12.54 -8.40
N TRP A 7 -7.38 12.24 -7.21
CA TRP A 7 -7.93 12.72 -5.93
C TRP A 7 -7.52 14.16 -5.59
N GLY A 8 -6.96 14.88 -6.57
CA GLY A 8 -6.66 16.32 -6.51
C GLY A 8 -5.34 16.65 -5.81
N ASN A 9 -5.09 17.95 -5.64
CA ASN A 9 -3.84 18.51 -5.09
C ASN A 9 -3.55 18.15 -3.62
N GLY A 10 -4.39 17.34 -2.97
CA GLY A 10 -4.23 16.91 -1.59
C GLY A 10 -3.61 15.52 -1.43
N TYR A 11 -3.47 14.74 -2.51
CA TYR A 11 -2.81 13.44 -2.44
C TYR A 11 -1.31 13.63 -2.20
N ARG A 12 -0.80 12.96 -1.18
CA ARG A 12 0.62 12.92 -0.87
C ARG A 12 0.95 11.65 -0.12
N GLU A 13 1.96 10.94 -0.58
CA GLU A 13 2.51 9.77 0.10
C GLU A 13 3.30 10.23 1.34
N LEU A 14 3.06 9.58 2.47
CA LEU A 14 3.67 9.94 3.76
C LEU A 14 4.84 9.02 4.15
N SER A 15 5.03 7.92 3.42
CA SER A 15 6.08 6.93 3.59
C SER A 15 6.60 6.47 2.24
N ASP A 16 7.71 5.76 2.26
CA ASP A 16 8.12 4.94 1.12
C ASP A 16 7.15 3.77 0.93
N HIS A 17 7.23 3.12 -0.22
CA HIS A 17 6.47 1.91 -0.49
C HIS A 17 7.05 0.72 0.28
N VAL A 18 6.17 -0.14 0.76
CA VAL A 18 6.54 -1.33 1.53
C VAL A 18 5.77 -2.55 1.02
N ALA A 19 6.44 -3.69 0.94
CA ALA A 19 5.81 -4.95 0.59
C ALA A 19 5.03 -5.50 1.79
N LEU A 20 3.73 -5.75 1.62
CA LEU A 20 2.87 -6.38 2.62
C LEU A 20 2.93 -7.90 2.54
N PHE A 21 2.79 -8.45 1.33
CA PHE A 21 2.75 -9.88 1.06
C PHE A 21 3.62 -10.22 -0.15
N GLY A 22 4.16 -11.44 -0.15
CA GLY A 22 4.79 -12.06 -1.31
C GLY A 22 4.03 -13.30 -1.71
N PHE A 23 3.73 -13.45 -3.01
CA PHE A 23 3.03 -14.60 -3.55
C PHE A 23 3.93 -15.36 -4.52
N ASP A 24 4.23 -16.62 -4.20
CA ASP A 24 4.89 -17.53 -5.12
C ASP A 24 3.82 -18.31 -5.91
N PHE A 25 3.61 -17.92 -7.16
CA PHE A 25 2.64 -18.56 -8.05
C PHE A 25 3.03 -19.99 -8.47
N SER A 26 4.18 -20.52 -8.04
CA SER A 26 4.51 -21.93 -8.19
C SER A 26 3.89 -22.82 -7.11
N GLN A 27 3.34 -22.22 -6.04
CA GLN A 27 2.67 -22.91 -4.95
C GLN A 27 1.18 -22.53 -4.91
N PRO A 28 0.33 -23.37 -4.29
CA PRO A 28 -1.05 -22.98 -3.98
C PRO A 28 -1.07 -21.71 -3.13
N ALA A 29 -2.06 -20.84 -3.38
CA ALA A 29 -2.24 -19.66 -2.55
C ALA A 29 -2.72 -20.07 -1.15
N GLU A 30 -2.04 -19.56 -0.12
CA GLU A 30 -2.42 -19.73 1.28
C GLU A 30 -2.79 -18.37 1.88
N SER A 31 -3.69 -18.38 2.85
CA SER A 31 -4.04 -17.18 3.61
C SER A 31 -2.82 -16.70 4.41
N GLN A 32 -2.62 -15.39 4.46
CA GLN A 32 -1.45 -14.78 5.11
C GLN A 32 -1.87 -13.66 6.06
N GLN A 33 -1.08 -13.44 7.09
CA GLN A 33 -1.19 -12.28 7.97
C GLN A 33 0.17 -11.60 8.06
N ALA A 34 0.17 -10.28 7.98
CA ALA A 34 1.37 -9.46 8.06
C ALA A 34 1.18 -8.34 9.07
N GLU A 35 2.27 -8.02 9.77
CA GLU A 35 2.39 -6.85 10.62
C GLU A 35 3.69 -6.14 10.28
N LEU A 36 3.59 -4.87 9.92
CA LEU A 36 4.71 -4.04 9.51
C LEU A 36 4.83 -2.81 10.41
N SER A 37 6.06 -2.35 10.59
CA SER A 37 6.35 -1.03 11.13
C SER A 37 6.84 -0.13 10.00
N VAL A 38 6.03 0.85 9.60
CA VAL A 38 6.31 1.74 8.46
C VAL A 38 6.90 3.05 8.96
N THR A 39 8.07 3.41 8.44
CA THR A 39 8.72 4.68 8.74
C THR A 39 8.02 5.81 7.99
N VAL A 40 7.62 6.85 8.73
CA VAL A 40 7.00 8.04 8.15
C VAL A 40 8.10 8.99 7.67
N GLN A 41 8.08 9.29 6.38
CA GLN A 41 9.03 10.21 5.75
C GLN A 41 8.55 11.66 5.80
N THR A 42 7.22 11.88 5.79
CA THR A 42 6.63 13.22 5.79
C THR A 42 5.51 13.34 6.81
N SER A 43 5.56 14.36 7.68
CA SER A 43 4.50 14.65 8.65
C SER A 43 3.18 15.04 7.95
N GLY A 44 2.05 14.58 8.49
CA GLY A 44 0.75 14.87 7.89
C GLY A 44 -0.42 14.11 8.53
N LEU A 45 -1.58 14.16 7.88
CA LEU A 45 -2.74 13.33 8.22
C LEU A 45 -2.80 12.16 7.24
N CYS A 46 -2.77 10.93 7.76
CA CYS A 46 -3.00 9.73 7.01
C CYS A 46 -4.49 9.39 7.08
N HIS A 47 -5.16 9.41 5.93
CA HIS A 47 -6.59 9.10 5.80
C HIS A 47 -6.84 7.69 5.24
N ALA A 48 -5.86 7.12 4.57
CA ALA A 48 -5.99 5.87 3.86
C ALA A 48 -4.63 5.18 3.67
N LEU A 49 -4.67 3.87 3.49
CA LEU A 49 -3.58 3.09 2.94
C LEU A 49 -3.82 2.88 1.45
N LEU A 50 -2.79 3.14 0.65
CA LEU A 50 -2.81 2.86 -0.77
C LEU A 50 -2.18 1.49 -1.03
N LEU A 51 -2.89 0.64 -1.76
CA LEU A 51 -2.49 -0.74 -2.03
C LEU A 51 -2.23 -0.90 -3.51
N TYR A 52 -1.13 -1.58 -3.83
CA TYR A 52 -0.75 -1.91 -5.19
C TYR A 52 -0.10 -3.30 -5.23
N THR A 53 0.16 -3.79 -6.42
CA THR A 53 0.68 -5.12 -6.72
C THR A 53 1.74 -4.99 -7.79
N GLU A 54 2.85 -5.70 -7.59
CA GLU A 54 3.92 -5.84 -8.56
C GLU A 54 4.09 -7.31 -8.89
N TYR A 55 4.30 -7.58 -10.18
CA TYR A 55 4.59 -8.91 -10.70
C TYR A 55 6.05 -8.93 -11.13
N HIS A 56 6.81 -9.87 -10.59
CA HIS A 56 8.24 -10.00 -10.87
C HIS A 56 8.50 -11.28 -11.66
N ASP A 57 9.54 -11.26 -12.50
CA ASP A 57 10.09 -12.49 -13.06
C ASP A 57 10.92 -13.25 -12.01
N ARG A 58 11.42 -14.45 -12.38
CA ARG A 58 12.27 -15.27 -11.51
C ARG A 58 13.59 -14.59 -11.10
N ALA A 59 14.03 -13.56 -11.82
CA ALA A 59 15.23 -12.79 -11.50
C ALA A 59 14.90 -11.58 -10.59
N GLY A 60 13.65 -11.41 -10.17
CA GLY A 60 13.20 -10.32 -9.30
C GLY A 60 12.91 -9.02 -10.03
N ARG A 61 12.97 -8.98 -11.36
CA ARG A 61 12.67 -7.76 -12.12
C ARG A 61 11.16 -7.57 -12.23
N ALA A 62 10.69 -6.37 -11.88
CA ALA A 62 9.30 -5.99 -12.06
C ALA A 62 8.91 -5.98 -13.55
N LEU A 63 7.90 -6.79 -13.89
CA LEU A 63 7.33 -6.89 -15.24
C LEU A 63 6.11 -5.98 -15.39
N VAL A 64 5.26 -5.97 -14.36
CA VAL A 64 4.01 -5.19 -14.31
C VAL A 64 3.85 -4.65 -12.90
N THR A 65 3.51 -3.37 -12.79
CA THR A 65 3.19 -2.73 -11.51
C THR A 65 2.00 -1.82 -11.68
N ASN A 66 1.05 -1.83 -10.75
CA ASN A 66 0.04 -0.77 -10.63
C ASN A 66 0.37 0.20 -9.48
N ALA A 67 1.62 0.26 -9.02
CA ALA A 67 2.09 1.31 -8.12
C ALA A 67 1.73 2.71 -8.69
N PRO A 68 1.54 3.71 -7.81
CA PRO A 68 1.46 5.10 -8.24
C PRO A 68 2.65 5.46 -9.14
N GLY A 69 2.43 6.37 -10.10
CA GLY A 69 3.53 6.93 -10.88
C GLY A 69 4.53 7.67 -9.99
N GLU A 70 5.71 7.99 -10.53
CA GLU A 70 6.78 8.68 -9.79
C GLU A 70 6.24 9.89 -9.00
N GLN A 71 6.73 10.01 -7.77
CA GLN A 71 6.45 11.00 -6.72
C GLN A 71 5.14 11.80 -6.89
N GLY A 72 4.12 11.44 -6.10
CA GLY A 72 2.95 12.31 -5.89
C GLY A 72 1.84 12.14 -6.91
N GLY A 73 1.75 10.98 -7.55
CA GLY A 73 0.62 10.69 -8.44
C GLY A 73 0.77 11.38 -9.79
N SER A 74 1.89 11.19 -10.46
CA SER A 74 1.95 11.47 -11.90
C SER A 74 0.77 10.78 -12.63
N PRO A 75 0.15 11.42 -13.64
CA PRO A 75 -0.99 10.85 -14.34
C PRO A 75 -0.68 9.42 -14.81
N CYS A 76 -1.48 8.46 -14.35
CA CYS A 76 -1.33 7.07 -14.75
C CYS A 76 -2.69 6.41 -14.95
N HIS A 77 -2.82 5.52 -15.93
CA HIS A 77 -4.07 4.80 -16.17
C HIS A 77 -4.28 3.62 -15.19
N ARG A 78 -3.38 3.48 -14.19
CA ARG A 78 -3.34 2.35 -13.27
C ARG A 78 -4.11 2.72 -12.02
N VAL A 79 -5.05 1.85 -11.64
CA VAL A 79 -5.88 2.03 -10.45
C VAL A 79 -5.24 1.27 -9.29
N GLN A 80 -5.16 1.94 -8.14
CA GLN A 80 -4.69 1.38 -6.89
C GLN A 80 -5.89 0.98 -6.02
N GLY A 81 -5.68 -0.03 -5.17
CA GLY A 81 -6.58 -0.34 -4.06
C GLY A 81 -6.47 0.71 -2.97
N VAL A 82 -7.54 0.93 -2.23
CA VAL A 82 -7.62 1.99 -1.22
C VAL A 82 -8.32 1.46 0.00
N GLN A 83 -7.63 1.49 1.12
CA GLN A 83 -8.21 1.16 2.41
C GLN A 83 -8.33 2.43 3.22
N LEU A 84 -9.55 2.97 3.30
CA LEU A 84 -9.82 4.14 4.15
C LEU A 84 -9.66 3.76 5.62
N LEU A 85 -9.06 4.66 6.40
CA LEU A 85 -8.99 4.53 7.84
C LEU A 85 -10.28 5.04 8.47
N PRO A 86 -10.78 4.41 9.55
CA PRO A 86 -11.96 4.89 10.27
C PRO A 86 -11.82 6.32 10.81
N ALA A 87 -10.58 6.73 11.12
CA ALA A 87 -10.22 8.07 11.54
C ALA A 87 -8.83 8.42 10.99
N ALA A 88 -8.62 9.71 10.69
CA ALA A 88 -7.32 10.18 10.22
C ALA A 88 -6.26 10.09 11.32
N LEU A 89 -5.08 9.55 11.00
CA LEU A 89 -3.94 9.46 11.92
C LEU A 89 -2.99 10.62 11.70
N ARG A 90 -2.60 11.32 12.76
CA ARG A 90 -1.60 12.39 12.69
C ARG A 90 -0.20 11.80 12.81
N LEU A 91 0.54 11.82 11.71
CA LEU A 91 1.88 11.26 11.61
C LEU A 91 2.95 12.36 11.71
N GLN A 92 4.11 12.00 12.27
CA GLN A 92 5.29 12.87 12.34
C GLN A 92 6.48 12.18 11.66
N ALA A 93 7.16 12.89 10.76
CA ALA A 93 8.39 12.42 10.13
C ALA A 93 9.46 12.13 11.19
N GLY A 94 10.10 10.96 11.10
CA GLY A 94 11.05 10.49 12.11
C GLY A 94 10.46 10.25 13.51
N GLY A 95 9.13 10.30 13.64
CA GLY A 95 8.41 10.03 14.88
C GLY A 95 8.17 8.55 15.12
N ARG A 96 7.06 8.21 15.79
CA ARG A 96 6.64 6.81 15.93
C ARG A 96 6.31 6.24 14.55
N ASN A 97 6.73 5.00 14.33
CA ASN A 97 6.38 4.27 13.11
C ASN A 97 4.88 3.97 13.08
N LEU A 98 4.31 4.03 11.88
CA LEU A 98 2.95 3.58 11.62
C LEU A 98 2.94 2.05 11.63
N ARG A 99 2.23 1.44 12.56
CA ARG A 99 1.99 0.00 12.56
C ARG A 99 0.90 -0.32 11.55
N VAL A 100 1.17 -1.20 10.61
CA VAL A 100 0.21 -1.67 9.61
C VAL A 100 -0.02 -3.16 9.81
N CYS A 101 -1.27 -3.56 10.01
CA CYS A 101 -1.67 -4.96 10.10
C CYS A 101 -2.54 -5.30 8.90
N ALA A 102 -2.21 -6.37 8.18
CA ALA A 102 -2.95 -6.82 7.01
C ALA A 102 -3.21 -8.33 7.03
N THR A 103 -4.29 -8.72 6.36
CA THR A 103 -4.66 -10.12 6.12
C THR A 103 -4.99 -10.32 4.66
N TRP A 104 -4.53 -11.43 4.10
CA TRP A 104 -4.95 -11.99 2.82
C TRP A 104 -5.75 -13.27 3.08
N ASN A 105 -6.97 -13.33 2.57
CA ASN A 105 -7.79 -14.55 2.59
C ASN A 105 -7.73 -15.21 1.20
N ALA A 106 -7.09 -16.37 1.11
CA ALA A 106 -6.94 -17.09 -0.16
C ALA A 106 -8.26 -17.67 -0.70
N GLU A 107 -9.23 -17.97 0.16
CA GLU A 107 -10.53 -18.51 -0.26
C GLU A 107 -11.41 -17.42 -0.89
N GLU A 108 -11.39 -16.23 -0.31
CA GLU A 108 -12.21 -15.09 -0.75
C GLU A 108 -11.50 -14.21 -1.77
N GLY A 109 -10.18 -14.31 -1.87
CA GLY A 109 -9.36 -13.41 -2.67
C GLY A 109 -9.35 -11.98 -2.13
N GLU A 110 -9.52 -11.80 -0.81
CA GLU A 110 -9.69 -10.49 -0.18
C GLU A 110 -8.44 -10.06 0.61
N ILE A 111 -8.04 -8.79 0.46
CA ILE A 111 -7.06 -8.13 1.31
C ILE A 111 -7.77 -7.14 2.22
N ARG A 112 -7.45 -7.20 3.51
CA ARG A 112 -7.84 -6.17 4.49
C ARG A 112 -6.59 -5.62 5.16
N ALA A 113 -6.57 -4.32 5.38
CA ALA A 113 -5.48 -3.66 6.10
C ALA A 113 -6.01 -2.64 7.11
N THR A 114 -5.22 -2.42 8.16
CA THR A 114 -5.49 -1.44 9.21
C THR A 114 -4.18 -0.76 9.59
N ALA A 115 -4.28 0.44 10.16
CA ALA A 115 -3.11 1.16 10.63
C ALA A 115 -3.35 1.80 12.00
N SER A 116 -2.30 1.85 12.82
CA SER A 116 -2.28 2.51 14.13
C SER A 116 -0.90 3.07 14.47
N LEU A 117 -0.82 3.93 15.49
CA LEU A 117 0.43 4.48 16.05
C LEU A 117 0.92 3.72 17.28
#